data_AF-A0A7W4NR04-F1
#
_entry.id   AF-A0A7W4NR04-F1
#
_cell.length_a   1.000
_cell.length_b   1.000
_cell.length_c   1.000
_cell.angle_alpha   90.00
_cell.angle_beta   90.00
_cell.angle_gamma   90.00
#
_symmetry.space_group_name_H-M   'P 1'
#
loop_
_entity.id
_entity.type
_entity.pdbx_description
1 polymer ?
#
loop_
_entity_poly.entity_id
_entity_poly.type
_entity_poly.pdbx_seq_one_letter_code
_entity_poly.pdbx_strand_id
1 'polypeptide(L)'
;MLTSPDTGFAGRAAEAAQRYLDQRGIVRMAAPNLSPEFENPLFLRTCCDALERRGETELPRGLAGVSGVFNFYFGAVAEAITARMKLFPRLRVVERALEAITAAMVAARSGYLPINDAFVLLDGLHASNNQMQQSLFFQIENEGVLTVEPVVEDQVTTEMVRFTFERLSDHRIAQALLEAEVTDTDPAPAFMQGGKLRDYVIGQYAYRFAGIAEAFAVQLPEQYGVELLVPVHGYETSRCAV
;
A
#
# COMPACT_ATOMS: atom_id res chain seq x y z
N MET A 1 -29.83 20.65 18.95
CA MET A 1 -29.37 19.25 18.94
C MET A 1 -29.43 18.79 17.50
N LEU A 2 -28.34 18.99 16.76
CA LEU A 2 -28.20 18.49 15.39
C LEU A 2 -27.38 17.20 15.49
N THR A 3 -28.04 16.07 15.27
CA THR A 3 -27.40 14.76 15.12
C THR A 3 -26.80 14.69 13.73
N SER A 4 -25.47 14.68 13.63
CA SER A 4 -24.76 14.37 12.39
C SER A 4 -25.02 12.90 12.01
N PRO A 5 -25.50 12.61 10.79
CA PRO A 5 -25.48 11.25 10.27
C PRO A 5 -24.04 10.89 9.85
N ASP A 6 -23.72 9.59 9.89
CA ASP A 6 -22.47 8.95 9.42
C ASP A 6 -21.37 8.56 10.44
N THR A 7 -21.73 8.32 11.70
CA THR A 7 -20.85 7.60 12.66
C THR A 7 -21.19 6.10 12.81
N GLY A 8 -22.16 5.59 12.04
CA GLY A 8 -22.74 4.26 12.28
C GLY A 8 -21.93 3.04 11.81
N PHE A 9 -21.03 3.20 10.84
CA PHE A 9 -20.23 2.07 10.30
C PHE A 9 -18.75 2.14 10.70
N ALA A 10 -18.11 3.30 10.59
CA ALA A 10 -16.71 3.49 11.01
C ALA A 10 -16.51 3.19 12.50
N GLY A 11 -17.42 3.66 13.38
CA GLY A 11 -17.36 3.37 14.81
C GLY A 11 -17.47 1.88 15.15
N ARG A 12 -18.21 1.11 14.35
CA ARG A 12 -18.39 -0.35 14.56
C ARG A 12 -17.19 -1.14 14.06
N ALA A 13 -16.55 -0.71 12.99
CA ALA A 13 -15.33 -1.34 12.46
C ALA A 13 -14.15 -1.13 13.43
N ALA A 14 -13.96 0.10 13.92
CA ALA A 14 -12.99 0.40 14.96
C ALA A 14 -13.24 -0.42 16.25
N GLU A 15 -14.49 -0.51 16.72
CA GLU A 15 -14.83 -1.32 17.90
C GLU A 15 -14.57 -2.82 17.67
N ALA A 16 -14.88 -3.34 16.48
CA ALA A 16 -14.61 -4.73 16.12
C ALA A 16 -13.10 -5.04 16.08
N ALA A 17 -12.30 -4.15 15.50
CA ALA A 17 -10.84 -4.25 15.49
C ALA A 17 -10.26 -4.26 16.90
N GLN A 18 -10.78 -3.39 17.78
CA GLN A 18 -10.39 -3.35 19.18
C GLN A 18 -10.70 -4.66 19.92
N ARG A 19 -11.92 -5.18 19.76
CA ARG A 19 -12.31 -6.47 20.36
C ARG A 19 -11.46 -7.63 19.84
N TYR A 20 -11.08 -7.60 18.56
CA TYR A 20 -10.22 -8.62 17.95
C TYR A 20 -8.82 -8.63 18.57
N LEU A 21 -8.22 -7.45 18.77
CA LEU A 21 -6.93 -7.31 19.45
C LEU A 21 -6.98 -7.81 20.91
N ASP A 22 -8.03 -7.44 21.64
CA ASP A 22 -8.20 -7.86 23.04
C ASP A 22 -8.33 -9.38 23.17
N GLN A 23 -9.09 -10.02 22.28
CA GLN A 23 -9.25 -11.47 22.24
C GLN A 23 -7.94 -12.20 21.96
N ARG A 24 -7.06 -11.57 21.17
CA ARG A 24 -5.73 -12.08 20.81
C ARG A 24 -4.66 -11.74 21.86
N GLY A 25 -5.01 -11.00 22.92
CA GLY A 25 -4.07 -10.58 23.97
C GLY A 25 -3.03 -9.56 23.50
N ILE A 26 -3.31 -8.84 22.40
CA ILE A 26 -2.40 -7.84 21.84
C ILE A 26 -2.68 -6.50 22.50
N VAL A 27 -1.70 -6.01 23.28
CA VAL A 27 -1.73 -4.72 23.96
C VAL A 27 -1.53 -3.59 22.95
N ARG A 28 -2.41 -2.59 23.04
CA ARG A 28 -2.39 -1.41 22.19
C ARG A 28 -1.39 -0.40 22.74
N MET A 29 -0.66 0.29 21.87
CA MET A 29 0.04 1.52 22.26
C MET A 29 -0.99 2.57 22.71
N ALA A 30 -0.60 3.46 23.62
CA ALA A 30 -1.43 4.54 24.16
C ALA A 30 -1.81 5.66 23.16
N ALA A 31 -1.75 5.39 21.85
CA ALA A 31 -2.27 6.30 20.84
C ALA A 31 -3.81 6.28 20.88
N PRO A 32 -4.48 7.44 20.92
CA PRO A 32 -5.91 7.49 21.21
C PRO A 32 -6.79 6.80 20.15
N ASN A 33 -6.30 6.64 18.92
CA ASN A 33 -7.03 5.99 17.82
C ASN A 33 -6.12 4.99 17.08
N LEU A 34 -6.66 3.81 16.76
CA LEU A 34 -6.07 2.87 15.81
C LEU A 34 -6.03 3.51 14.42
N SER A 35 -5.00 3.18 13.62
CA SER A 35 -4.96 3.58 12.21
C SER A 35 -6.20 3.02 11.50
N PRO A 36 -6.86 3.79 10.61
CA PRO A 36 -8.03 3.32 9.86
C PRO A 36 -7.79 2.00 9.10
N GLU A 37 -6.54 1.75 8.71
CA GLU A 37 -6.12 0.52 8.03
C GLU A 37 -6.35 -0.74 8.89
N PHE A 38 -6.26 -0.62 10.23
CA PHE A 38 -6.54 -1.72 11.15
C PHE A 38 -8.03 -2.00 11.34
N GLU A 39 -8.92 -1.14 10.83
CA GLU A 39 -10.35 -1.45 10.78
C GLU A 39 -10.65 -2.53 9.73
N ASN A 40 -9.72 -2.81 8.82
CA ASN A 40 -9.84 -3.91 7.89
C ASN A 40 -9.49 -5.26 8.56
N PRO A 41 -10.44 -6.24 8.61
CA PRO A 41 -10.21 -7.50 9.30
C PRO A 41 -9.09 -8.36 8.70
N LEU A 42 -8.87 -8.32 7.38
CA LEU A 42 -7.80 -9.08 6.74
C LEU A 42 -6.44 -8.49 7.10
N PHE A 43 -6.32 -7.17 7.01
CA PHE A 43 -5.11 -6.44 7.40
C PHE A 43 -4.76 -6.71 8.87
N LEU A 44 -5.75 -6.55 9.76
CA LEU A 44 -5.59 -6.76 11.18
C LEU A 44 -5.21 -8.21 11.51
N ARG A 45 -5.87 -9.20 10.89
CA ARG A 45 -5.55 -10.62 11.07
C ARG A 45 -4.09 -10.89 10.71
N THR A 46 -3.64 -10.49 9.53
CA THR A 46 -2.27 -10.74 9.06
C THR A 46 -1.23 -10.11 9.99
N CYS A 47 -1.50 -8.89 10.47
CA CYS A 47 -0.68 -8.21 11.47
C CYS A 47 -0.62 -8.97 12.81
N CYS A 48 -1.77 -9.41 13.32
CA CYS A 48 -1.85 -10.16 14.59
C CYS A 48 -1.15 -11.52 14.49
N ASP A 49 -1.38 -12.26 13.40
CA ASP A 49 -0.75 -13.57 13.17
C ASP A 49 0.78 -13.42 13.07
N ALA A 50 1.30 -12.28 12.58
CA ALA A 50 2.72 -11.99 12.59
C ALA A 50 3.28 -11.72 13.98
N LEU A 51 2.57 -10.94 14.81
CA LEU A 51 2.96 -10.71 16.20
C LEU A 51 3.01 -12.02 16.99
N GLU A 52 1.98 -12.86 16.87
CA GLU A 52 1.92 -14.17 17.52
C GLU A 52 3.10 -15.08 17.11
N ARG A 53 3.44 -15.12 15.81
CA ARG A 53 4.60 -15.86 15.31
C ARG A 53 5.92 -15.38 15.88
N ARG A 54 6.04 -14.09 16.17
CA ARG A 54 7.23 -13.47 16.79
C ARG A 54 7.23 -13.59 18.32
N GLY A 55 6.13 -14.06 18.92
CA GLY A 55 5.94 -14.04 20.37
C GLY A 55 5.75 -12.63 20.94
N GLU A 56 5.39 -11.67 20.09
CA GLU A 56 5.12 -10.29 20.45
C GLU A 56 3.66 -10.13 20.84
N THR A 57 3.41 -9.35 21.89
CA THR A 57 2.06 -9.04 22.38
C THR A 57 1.75 -7.56 22.28
N GLU A 58 2.63 -6.77 21.64
CA GLU A 58 2.47 -5.34 21.44
C GLU A 58 2.71 -5.03 19.96
N LEU A 59 1.95 -4.10 19.39
CA LEU A 59 2.31 -3.53 18.10
C LEU A 59 3.68 -2.83 18.19
N PRO A 60 4.52 -2.84 17.13
CA PRO A 60 5.85 -2.27 17.19
C PRO A 60 5.88 -0.82 17.68
N ARG A 61 6.77 -0.53 18.64
CA ARG A 61 7.00 0.83 19.12
C ARG A 61 7.57 1.66 17.99
N GLY A 62 6.87 2.72 17.59
CA GLY A 62 7.26 3.54 16.43
C GLY A 62 6.55 3.21 15.13
N LEU A 63 5.46 2.42 15.18
CA LEU A 63 4.47 2.34 14.11
C LEU A 63 3.71 3.69 14.04
N ALA A 64 4.43 4.71 13.58
CA ALA A 64 3.97 6.07 13.41
C ALA A 64 3.76 6.33 11.92
N GLY A 65 2.64 6.97 11.60
CA GLY A 65 2.32 7.29 10.22
C GLY A 65 1.80 6.10 9.41
N VAL A 66 1.21 6.42 8.27
CA VAL A 66 0.59 5.43 7.38
C VAL A 66 1.66 4.54 6.72
N SER A 67 2.84 5.10 6.41
CA SER A 67 3.95 4.31 5.88
C SER A 67 4.44 3.22 6.84
N GLY A 68 4.51 3.52 8.15
CA GLY A 68 4.90 2.54 9.16
C GLY A 68 3.92 1.36 9.25
N VAL A 69 2.62 1.66 9.20
CA VAL A 69 1.53 0.66 9.23
C VAL A 69 1.63 -0.28 8.03
N PHE A 70 1.78 0.28 6.82
CA PHE A 70 1.89 -0.53 5.62
C PHE A 70 3.18 -1.36 5.57
N ASN A 71 4.33 -0.77 5.94
CA ASN A 71 5.58 -1.51 6.00
C ASN A 71 5.50 -2.71 6.94
N PHE A 72 4.85 -2.55 8.10
CA PHE A 72 4.61 -3.65 9.02
C PHE A 72 3.74 -4.75 8.39
N TYR A 73 2.64 -4.39 7.75
CA TYR A 73 1.76 -5.35 7.07
C TYR A 73 2.46 -6.14 5.97
N PHE A 74 3.21 -5.46 5.11
CA PHE A 74 3.93 -6.15 4.03
C PHE A 74 5.04 -7.06 4.55
N GLY A 75 5.73 -6.66 5.63
CA GLY A 75 6.64 -7.54 6.33
C GLY A 75 5.93 -8.78 6.89
N ALA A 76 4.76 -8.59 7.52
CA ALA A 76 3.94 -9.67 8.05
C ALA A 76 3.51 -10.69 6.97
N VAL A 77 3.06 -10.20 5.81
CA VAL A 77 2.75 -10.99 4.62
C VAL A 77 3.98 -11.75 4.13
N ALA A 78 5.11 -11.04 3.95
CA ALA A 78 6.33 -11.63 3.41
C ALA A 78 6.84 -12.78 4.29
N GLU A 79 6.80 -12.61 5.61
CA GLU A 79 7.12 -13.66 6.56
C GLU A 79 6.17 -14.85 6.49
N ALA A 80 4.85 -14.60 6.41
CA ALA A 80 3.84 -15.66 6.34
C ALA A 80 4.04 -16.53 5.09
N ILE A 81 4.21 -15.89 3.93
CA ILE A 81 4.42 -16.60 2.66
C ILE A 81 5.77 -17.30 2.64
N THR A 82 6.85 -16.64 3.10
CA THR A 82 8.20 -17.23 3.17
C THR A 82 8.20 -18.50 4.03
N ALA A 83 7.56 -18.46 5.19
CA ALA A 83 7.43 -19.62 6.07
C ALA A 83 6.59 -20.74 5.44
N ARG A 84 5.42 -20.40 4.88
CA ARG A 84 4.50 -21.38 4.27
C ARG A 84 5.12 -22.10 3.07
N MET A 85 5.81 -21.36 2.20
CA MET A 85 6.46 -21.89 1.00
C MET A 85 7.85 -22.49 1.28
N LYS A 86 8.37 -22.34 2.51
CA LYS A 86 9.73 -22.75 2.92
C LYS A 86 10.83 -22.11 2.06
N LEU A 87 10.64 -20.85 1.69
CA LEU A 87 11.61 -20.09 0.90
C LEU A 87 12.82 -19.76 1.76
N PHE A 88 13.99 -19.61 1.12
CA PHE A 88 15.19 -19.20 1.85
C PHE A 88 15.10 -17.72 2.24
N PRO A 89 14.99 -17.36 3.55
CA PRO A 89 14.61 -16.00 3.94
C PRO A 89 15.57 -14.91 3.49
N ARG A 90 16.86 -15.24 3.34
CA ARG A 90 17.89 -14.30 2.88
C ARG A 90 17.69 -13.83 1.44
N LEU A 91 16.92 -14.56 0.62
CA LEU A 91 16.66 -14.17 -0.77
C LEU A 91 15.52 -13.16 -0.89
N ARG A 92 14.75 -12.91 0.18
CA ARG A 92 13.68 -11.91 0.23
C ARG A 92 12.75 -11.98 -0.97
N VAL A 93 12.37 -13.20 -1.35
CA VAL A 93 11.66 -13.49 -2.61
C VAL A 93 10.30 -12.80 -2.63
N VAL A 94 9.59 -12.80 -1.51
CA VAL A 94 8.24 -12.23 -1.42
C VAL A 94 8.30 -10.70 -1.43
N GLU A 95 9.27 -10.11 -0.73
CA GLU A 95 9.46 -8.65 -0.76
C GLU A 95 9.80 -8.18 -2.18
N ARG A 96 10.73 -8.87 -2.85
CA ARG A 96 11.08 -8.59 -4.26
C ARG A 96 9.88 -8.76 -5.20
N ALA A 97 8.99 -9.69 -4.91
CA ALA A 97 7.75 -9.87 -5.67
C ALA A 97 6.80 -8.68 -5.51
N LEU A 98 6.60 -8.18 -4.29
CA LEU A 98 5.79 -7.00 -4.01
C LEU A 98 6.40 -5.74 -4.63
N GLU A 99 7.72 -5.60 -4.56
CA GLU A 99 8.49 -4.53 -5.22
C GLU A 99 8.32 -4.59 -6.75
N ALA A 100 8.46 -5.78 -7.35
CA ALA A 100 8.32 -5.97 -8.79
C ALA A 100 6.91 -5.61 -9.30
N ILE A 101 5.86 -6.04 -8.60
CA ILE A 101 4.48 -5.65 -8.94
C ILE A 101 4.29 -4.14 -8.85
N THR A 102 4.80 -3.53 -7.77
CA THR A 102 4.71 -2.07 -7.59
C THR A 102 5.43 -1.34 -8.73
N ALA A 103 6.63 -1.79 -9.10
CA ALA A 103 7.40 -1.21 -10.20
C ALA A 103 6.69 -1.37 -11.55
N ALA A 104 6.04 -2.52 -11.80
CA ALA A 104 5.25 -2.74 -13.01
C ALA A 104 4.04 -1.80 -13.07
N MET A 105 3.33 -1.60 -11.95
CA MET A 105 2.22 -0.64 -11.84
C MET A 105 2.69 0.81 -12.06
N VAL A 106 3.82 1.20 -11.48
CA VAL A 106 4.46 2.50 -11.71
C VAL A 106 4.78 2.69 -13.20
N ALA A 107 5.40 1.70 -13.84
CA ALA A 107 5.76 1.75 -15.25
C ALA A 107 4.52 1.83 -16.17
N ALA A 108 3.46 1.10 -15.82
CA ALA A 108 2.17 1.17 -16.51
C ALA A 108 1.41 2.49 -16.23
N ARG A 109 1.86 3.27 -15.24
CA ARG A 109 1.14 4.44 -14.69
C ARG A 109 -0.30 4.11 -14.33
N SER A 110 -0.51 2.93 -13.76
CA SER A 110 -1.81 2.37 -13.43
C SER A 110 -1.72 1.54 -12.15
N GLY A 111 -2.75 1.61 -11.29
CA GLY A 111 -2.88 0.71 -10.13
C GLY A 111 -3.27 -0.74 -10.51
N TYR A 112 -3.32 -1.03 -11.81
CA TYR A 112 -3.77 -2.30 -12.37
C TYR A 112 -2.73 -2.89 -13.30
N LEU A 113 -2.64 -4.22 -13.33
CA LEU A 113 -1.89 -5.01 -14.30
C LEU A 113 -2.78 -6.13 -14.87
N PRO A 114 -2.67 -6.49 -16.15
CA PRO A 114 -3.30 -7.70 -16.65
C PRO A 114 -2.85 -8.93 -15.85
N ILE A 115 -3.77 -9.86 -15.57
CA ILE A 115 -3.47 -11.05 -14.76
C ILE A 115 -2.27 -11.84 -15.29
N ASN A 116 -2.17 -12.00 -16.60
CA ASN A 116 -1.09 -12.74 -17.24
C ASN A 116 0.27 -12.06 -17.02
N ASP A 117 0.33 -10.73 -17.07
CA ASP A 117 1.57 -9.97 -16.87
C ASP A 117 2.03 -10.08 -15.41
N ALA A 118 1.09 -9.95 -14.46
CA ALA A 118 1.39 -10.15 -13.04
C ALA A 118 1.87 -11.59 -12.75
N PHE A 119 1.23 -12.58 -13.36
CA PHE A 119 1.64 -13.99 -13.21
C PHE A 119 3.05 -14.23 -13.77
N VAL A 120 3.32 -13.83 -15.01
CA VAL A 120 4.64 -14.01 -15.65
C VAL A 120 5.74 -13.32 -14.86
N LEU A 121 5.48 -12.10 -14.37
CA LEU A 121 6.41 -11.34 -13.55
C LEU A 121 6.80 -12.10 -12.27
N LEU A 122 5.81 -12.64 -11.56
CA LEU A 122 6.03 -13.35 -10.31
C LEU A 122 6.64 -14.74 -10.51
N ASP A 123 6.21 -15.48 -11.53
CA ASP A 123 6.76 -16.80 -11.84
C ASP A 123 8.23 -16.70 -12.28
N GLY A 124 8.62 -15.58 -12.90
CA GLY A 124 10.03 -15.28 -13.21
C GLY A 124 10.93 -15.08 -11.99
N LEU A 125 10.37 -14.70 -10.83
CA LEU A 125 11.11 -14.58 -9.57
C LEU A 125 11.23 -15.90 -8.81
N HIS A 126 10.17 -16.72 -8.88
CA HIS A 126 10.12 -18.06 -8.29
C HIS A 126 9.17 -18.93 -9.11
N ALA A 127 9.73 -19.87 -9.86
CA ALA A 127 8.97 -20.75 -10.73
C ALA A 127 8.00 -21.62 -9.92
N SER A 128 6.71 -21.47 -10.20
CA SER A 128 5.65 -22.26 -9.60
C SER A 128 5.66 -23.72 -10.05
N ASN A 129 6.28 -24.02 -11.20
CA ASN A 129 6.31 -25.34 -11.82
C ASN A 129 4.91 -25.99 -11.91
N ASN A 130 3.89 -25.18 -12.22
CA ASN A 130 2.48 -25.57 -12.28
C ASN A 130 1.93 -26.13 -10.95
N GLN A 131 2.53 -25.76 -9.82
CA GLN A 131 2.04 -26.09 -8.48
C GLN A 131 1.49 -24.83 -7.82
N MET A 132 0.17 -24.80 -7.57
CA MET A 132 -0.51 -23.68 -6.93
C MET A 132 0.15 -23.26 -5.61
N GLN A 133 0.58 -24.24 -4.79
CA GLN A 133 1.24 -23.95 -3.51
C GLN A 133 2.63 -23.31 -3.65
N GLN A 134 3.25 -23.42 -4.83
CA GLN A 134 4.52 -22.79 -5.16
C GLN A 134 4.35 -21.49 -5.97
N SER A 135 3.12 -21.09 -6.30
CA SER A 135 2.87 -19.85 -7.03
C SER A 135 2.89 -18.66 -6.08
N LEU A 136 3.85 -17.74 -6.28
CA LEU A 136 3.87 -16.47 -5.54
C LEU A 136 2.59 -15.67 -5.78
N PHE A 137 2.06 -15.69 -7.02
CA PHE A 137 0.81 -15.01 -7.35
C PHE A 137 -0.33 -15.49 -6.46
N PHE A 138 -0.56 -16.80 -6.43
CA PHE A 138 -1.61 -17.40 -5.62
C PHE A 138 -1.41 -17.11 -4.12
N GLN A 139 -0.18 -17.21 -3.61
CA GLN A 139 0.08 -16.98 -2.19
C GLN A 139 -0.15 -15.52 -1.79
N ILE A 140 0.25 -14.56 -2.62
CA ILE A 140 0.05 -13.13 -2.37
C ILE A 140 -1.44 -12.76 -2.46
N GLU A 141 -2.17 -13.31 -3.43
CA GLU A 141 -3.62 -13.17 -3.54
C GLU A 141 -4.33 -13.78 -2.32
N ASN A 142 -3.93 -14.99 -1.89
CA ASN A 142 -4.53 -15.67 -0.75
C ASN A 142 -4.25 -14.97 0.60
N GLU A 143 -3.15 -14.20 0.70
CA GLU A 143 -2.94 -13.27 1.83
C GLU A 143 -3.83 -12.02 1.78
N GLY A 144 -4.61 -11.82 0.72
CA GLY A 144 -5.47 -10.66 0.54
C GLY A 144 -4.69 -9.38 0.21
N VAL A 145 -3.51 -9.53 -0.38
CA VAL A 145 -2.70 -8.38 -0.84
C VAL A 145 -3.08 -7.97 -2.25
N LEU A 146 -3.36 -8.96 -3.10
CA LEU A 146 -3.81 -8.75 -4.47
C LEU A 146 -5.25 -9.20 -4.63
N THR A 147 -5.94 -8.56 -5.56
CA THR A 147 -7.28 -8.95 -5.99
C THR A 147 -7.33 -8.95 -7.50
N VAL A 148 -7.89 -10.02 -8.06
CA VAL A 148 -8.26 -10.12 -9.47
C VAL A 148 -9.70 -9.65 -9.61
N GLU A 149 -9.94 -8.69 -10.50
CA GLU A 149 -11.28 -8.25 -10.86
C GLU A 149 -11.44 -8.07 -12.38
N PRO A 150 -12.62 -8.37 -12.94
CA PRO A 150 -12.89 -8.14 -14.35
C PRO A 150 -13.08 -6.64 -14.60
N VAL A 151 -12.30 -6.09 -15.54
CA VAL A 151 -12.46 -4.72 -16.04
C VAL A 151 -13.01 -4.78 -17.46
N VAL A 152 -14.08 -4.01 -17.72
CA VAL A 152 -14.71 -3.95 -19.04
C VAL A 152 -14.32 -2.64 -19.72
N GLU A 153 -13.55 -2.74 -20.79
CA GLU A 153 -13.21 -1.63 -21.68
C GLU A 153 -13.56 -2.00 -23.12
N ASP A 154 -14.26 -1.14 -23.83
CA ASP A 154 -14.65 -1.33 -25.24
C ASP A 154 -15.28 -2.72 -25.55
N GLN A 155 -16.13 -3.19 -24.63
CA GLN A 155 -16.78 -4.52 -24.66
C GLN A 155 -15.83 -5.73 -24.54
N VAL A 156 -14.56 -5.51 -24.22
CA VAL A 156 -13.61 -6.55 -23.86
C VAL A 156 -13.55 -6.63 -22.33
N THR A 157 -13.75 -7.82 -21.78
CA THR A 157 -13.54 -8.08 -20.36
C THR A 157 -12.14 -8.65 -20.16
N THR A 158 -11.31 -7.95 -19.39
CA THR A 158 -9.96 -8.39 -19.04
C THR A 158 -9.88 -8.57 -17.53
N GLU A 159 -9.28 -9.68 -17.09
CA GLU A 159 -8.97 -9.86 -15.67
C GLU A 159 -7.74 -9.02 -15.31
N MET A 160 -7.94 -8.08 -14.40
CA MET A 160 -6.93 -7.15 -13.94
C MET A 160 -6.61 -7.40 -12.47
N VAL A 161 -5.33 -7.32 -12.15
CA VAL A 161 -4.77 -7.47 -10.82
C VAL A 161 -4.48 -6.09 -10.26
N ARG A 162 -4.94 -5.85 -9.04
CA ARG A 162 -4.59 -4.66 -8.25
C ARG A 162 -4.27 -5.05 -6.82
N PHE A 163 -3.68 -4.13 -6.06
CA PHE A 163 -3.68 -4.28 -4.60
C PHE A 163 -5.13 -4.24 -4.08
N THR A 164 -5.43 -5.12 -3.12
CA THR A 164 -6.78 -5.28 -2.57
C THR A 164 -7.34 -3.99 -1.97
N PHE A 165 -6.46 -3.17 -1.38
CA PHE A 165 -6.81 -1.86 -0.86
C PHE A 165 -6.23 -0.77 -1.77
N GLU A 166 -7.08 0.08 -2.33
CA GLU A 166 -6.64 1.17 -3.21
C GLU A 166 -5.64 2.09 -2.51
N ARG A 167 -5.94 2.49 -1.26
CA ARG A 167 -5.01 3.28 -0.42
C ARG A 167 -3.65 2.59 -0.23
N LEU A 168 -3.61 1.27 -0.16
CA LEU A 168 -2.36 0.51 -0.06
C LEU A 168 -1.56 0.59 -1.38
N SER A 169 -2.26 0.47 -2.52
CA SER A 169 -1.67 0.67 -3.85
C SER A 169 -1.06 2.05 -3.99
N ASP A 170 -1.84 3.08 -3.69
CA ASP A 170 -1.45 4.48 -3.81
C ASP A 170 -0.23 4.79 -2.95
N HIS A 171 -0.22 4.32 -1.71
CA HIS A 171 0.92 4.51 -0.83
C HIS A 171 2.17 3.76 -1.28
N ARG A 172 2.05 2.52 -1.80
CA ARG A 172 3.22 1.81 -2.35
C ARG A 172 3.76 2.51 -3.59
N ILE A 173 2.88 2.93 -4.50
CA ILE A 173 3.27 3.61 -5.73
C ILE A 173 3.92 4.95 -5.39
N ALA A 174 3.33 5.73 -4.48
CA ALA A 174 3.90 6.98 -4.00
C ALA A 174 5.28 6.77 -3.36
N GLN A 175 5.43 5.75 -2.50
CA GLN A 175 6.71 5.43 -1.88
C GLN A 175 7.78 5.08 -2.94
N ALA A 176 7.45 4.19 -3.88
CA ALA A 176 8.38 3.79 -4.95
C ALA A 176 8.78 4.96 -5.85
N LEU A 177 7.85 5.87 -6.14
CA LEU A 177 8.09 7.09 -6.90
C LEU A 177 9.01 8.06 -6.14
N LEU A 178 8.79 8.25 -4.83
CA LEU A 178 9.65 9.09 -4.00
C LEU A 178 11.06 8.50 -3.89
N GLU A 179 11.20 7.21 -3.62
CA GLU A 179 12.50 6.53 -3.54
C GLU A 179 13.29 6.59 -4.85
N ALA A 180 12.61 6.60 -6.01
CA ALA A 180 13.24 6.65 -7.31
C ALA A 180 13.67 8.07 -7.72
N GLU A 181 12.95 9.10 -7.29
CA GLU A 181 13.09 10.46 -7.83
C GLU A 181 13.64 11.48 -6.82
N VAL A 182 13.56 11.21 -5.52
CA VAL A 182 14.11 12.09 -4.49
C VAL A 182 15.61 11.85 -4.35
N THR A 183 16.39 12.92 -4.46
CA THR A 183 17.86 12.90 -4.32
C THR A 183 18.27 13.78 -3.14
N ASP A 184 19.34 13.40 -2.44
CA ASP A 184 19.92 14.18 -1.33
C ASP A 184 18.92 14.63 -0.24
N THR A 185 17.86 13.84 -0.02
CA THR A 185 16.75 14.10 0.93
C THR A 185 15.88 15.33 0.63
N ASP A 186 16.09 16.01 -0.51
CA ASP A 186 15.24 17.13 -0.95
C ASP A 186 14.24 16.63 -2.03
N PRO A 187 12.94 16.53 -1.69
CA PRO A 187 11.94 16.11 -2.66
C PRO A 187 11.56 17.20 -3.68
N ALA A 188 11.89 18.48 -3.44
CA ALA A 188 11.39 19.59 -4.25
C ALA A 188 11.70 19.48 -5.75
N PRO A 189 12.92 19.09 -6.18
CA PRO A 189 13.23 18.96 -7.60
C PRO A 189 12.31 17.99 -8.37
N ALA A 190 11.82 16.94 -7.70
CA ALA A 190 10.98 15.94 -8.33
C ALA A 190 9.58 16.48 -8.73
N PHE A 191 9.11 17.55 -8.08
CA PHE A 191 7.78 18.15 -8.29
C PHE A 191 7.84 19.50 -9.04
N MET A 192 9.03 20.07 -9.24
CA MET A 192 9.24 21.28 -10.04
C MET A 192 9.03 21.04 -11.54
N GLN A 193 9.04 22.11 -12.35
CA GLN A 193 8.89 22.00 -13.81
C GLN A 193 9.97 21.10 -14.40
N GLY A 194 9.57 20.07 -15.14
CA GLY A 194 10.47 19.04 -15.68
C GLY A 194 10.78 17.89 -14.70
N GLY A 195 10.33 17.98 -13.44
CA GLY A 195 10.41 16.90 -12.46
C GLY A 195 9.44 15.78 -12.77
N LYS A 196 9.85 14.52 -12.53
CA LYS A 196 9.09 13.33 -12.94
C LYS A 196 7.81 13.09 -12.14
N LEU A 197 7.69 13.68 -10.95
CA LEU A 197 6.52 13.52 -10.06
C LEU A 197 5.48 14.63 -10.24
N ARG A 198 5.82 15.70 -10.97
CA ARG A 198 4.93 16.85 -11.18
C ARG A 198 3.56 16.47 -11.75
N ASP A 199 3.53 15.58 -12.74
CA ASP A 199 2.30 15.23 -13.45
C ASP A 199 1.32 14.39 -12.62
N TYR A 200 1.77 13.87 -11.47
CA TYR A 200 0.90 13.18 -10.51
C TYR A 200 0.06 14.16 -9.68
N VAL A 201 0.52 15.40 -9.52
CA VAL A 201 -0.11 16.40 -8.64
C VAL A 201 -0.69 17.59 -9.39
N ILE A 202 -0.17 17.91 -10.57
CA ILE A 202 -0.59 19.05 -11.40
C ILE A 202 -0.77 18.60 -12.85
N GLY A 203 -1.84 19.07 -13.49
CA GLY A 203 -2.07 18.91 -14.94
C GLY A 203 -3.46 18.36 -15.26
N GLN A 204 -3.80 18.35 -16.55
CA GLN A 204 -5.13 17.97 -17.04
C GLN A 204 -5.51 16.50 -16.73
N TYR A 205 -4.53 15.66 -16.42
CA TYR A 205 -4.74 14.24 -16.08
C TYR A 205 -4.40 13.91 -14.62
N ALA A 206 -4.03 14.90 -13.79
CA ALA A 206 -3.65 14.67 -12.39
C ALA A 206 -4.79 14.05 -11.56
N TYR A 207 -6.05 14.31 -11.92
CA TYR A 207 -7.21 13.70 -11.29
C TYR A 207 -7.18 12.15 -11.31
N ARG A 208 -6.49 11.55 -12.29
CA ARG A 208 -6.33 10.09 -12.40
C ARG A 208 -5.38 9.52 -11.35
N PHE A 209 -4.56 10.38 -10.75
CA PHE A 209 -3.55 10.04 -9.75
C PHE A 209 -3.92 10.62 -8.38
N ALA A 210 -5.19 10.99 -8.15
CA ALA A 210 -5.62 11.66 -6.92
C ALA A 210 -5.22 10.87 -5.66
N GLY A 211 -5.41 9.55 -5.64
CA GLY A 211 -4.98 8.70 -4.52
C GLY A 211 -3.47 8.72 -4.27
N ILE A 212 -2.66 8.68 -5.35
CA ILE A 212 -1.20 8.81 -5.26
C ILE A 212 -0.80 10.21 -4.77
N ALA A 213 -1.48 11.27 -5.22
CA ALA A 213 -1.25 12.64 -4.76
C ALA A 213 -1.58 12.81 -3.27
N GLU A 214 -2.67 12.22 -2.80
CA GLU A 214 -3.00 12.14 -1.37
C GLU A 214 -1.92 11.37 -0.59
N ALA A 215 -1.44 10.25 -1.14
CA ALA A 215 -0.36 9.49 -0.53
C ALA A 215 0.95 10.30 -0.46
N PHE A 216 1.29 11.11 -1.47
CA PHE A 216 2.43 12.04 -1.37
C PHE A 216 2.24 13.06 -0.25
N ALA A 217 1.04 13.61 -0.08
CA ALA A 217 0.75 14.58 0.98
C ALA A 217 0.91 14.00 2.39
N VAL A 218 0.80 12.67 2.54
CA VAL A 218 1.07 11.96 3.80
C VAL A 218 2.55 11.62 3.95
N GLN A 219 3.17 11.08 2.90
CA GLN A 219 4.54 10.56 2.99
C GLN A 219 5.63 11.62 2.98
N LEU A 220 5.40 12.77 2.31
CA LEU A 220 6.37 13.85 2.26
C LEU A 220 6.65 14.44 3.66
N PRO A 221 5.64 14.74 4.50
CA PRO A 221 5.87 15.15 5.88
C PRO A 221 6.52 14.05 6.73
N GLU A 222 6.07 12.80 6.58
CA GLU A 222 6.57 11.67 7.37
C GLU A 222 8.06 11.37 7.11
N GLN A 223 8.49 11.44 5.84
CA GLN A 223 9.83 11.01 5.42
C GLN A 223 10.83 12.16 5.28
N TYR A 224 10.37 13.34 4.86
CA TYR A 224 11.23 14.47 4.52
C TYR A 224 10.93 15.72 5.35
N GLY A 225 9.85 15.73 6.13
CA GLY A 225 9.44 16.91 6.92
C GLY A 225 8.92 18.06 6.08
N VAL A 226 8.43 17.78 4.86
CA VAL A 226 7.98 18.79 3.90
C VAL A 226 6.51 18.57 3.52
N GLU A 227 5.72 19.63 3.41
CA GLU A 227 4.32 19.56 3.02
C GLU A 227 4.12 19.71 1.50
N LEU A 228 3.20 18.93 0.93
CA LEU A 228 2.80 19.10 -0.46
C LEU A 228 1.75 20.20 -0.58
N LEU A 229 2.13 21.36 -1.12
CA LEU A 229 1.19 22.42 -1.45
C LEU A 229 0.63 22.22 -2.86
N VAL A 230 -0.57 21.66 -2.97
CA VAL A 230 -1.27 21.52 -4.24
C VAL A 230 -2.02 22.83 -4.55
N PRO A 231 -1.78 23.50 -5.69
CA PRO A 231 -2.52 24.71 -6.02
C PRO A 231 -3.99 24.37 -6.25
N VAL A 232 -4.88 24.94 -5.42
CA VAL A 232 -6.34 24.88 -5.61
C VAL A 232 -6.68 25.65 -6.89
N HIS A 233 -7.46 25.03 -7.78
CA HIS A 233 -7.88 25.56 -9.08
C HIS A 233 -8.03 27.10 -9.10
N GLY A 234 -7.22 27.80 -9.90
CA GLY A 234 -7.44 29.22 -10.22
C GLY A 234 -6.23 30.15 -10.25
N TYR A 235 -5.01 29.70 -9.95
CA TYR A 235 -3.83 30.56 -10.07
C TYR A 235 -2.66 29.86 -10.77
N GLU A 236 -2.29 30.38 -11.94
CA GLU A 236 -0.97 30.17 -12.54
C GLU A 236 0.08 30.64 -11.54
N THR A 237 0.64 29.70 -10.77
CA THR A 237 1.86 29.94 -10.01
C THR A 237 2.86 28.86 -10.37
N SER A 238 3.95 29.29 -10.99
CA SER A 238 5.05 28.47 -11.49
C SER A 238 5.89 27.81 -10.37
N ARG A 239 5.28 27.51 -9.22
CA ARG A 239 5.94 26.86 -8.08
C ARG A 239 4.94 25.95 -7.39
N CYS A 240 5.10 24.64 -7.56
CA CYS A 240 4.87 23.75 -6.43
C CYS A 240 6.03 24.07 -5.49
N ALA A 241 5.75 24.79 -4.40
CA ALA A 241 6.64 24.74 -3.27
C ALA A 241 6.37 23.39 -2.61
N VAL A 242 7.32 22.48 -2.82
CA VAL A 242 7.68 21.49 -1.82
C VAL A 242 8.58 22.26 -0.86
#